data_AF-A0A7Y3I8J6-F1
#
_entry.id   AF-A0A7Y3I8J6-F1
#
_cell.length_a   1.000
_cell.length_b   1.000
_cell.length_c   1.000
_cell.angle_alpha   90.00
_cell.angle_beta   90.00
_cell.angle_gamma   90.00
#
_symmetry.space_group_name_H-M   'P 1'
#
loop_
_entity.id
_entity.type
_entity.pdbx_description
1 polymer ?
#
loop_
_entity_poly.entity_id
_entity_poly.type
_entity_poly.pdbx_seq_one_letter_code
_entity_poly.pdbx_strand_id
1 'polypeptide(L)'
;MLRALARGAQSRRELSKAVDRASTSRSASGPYLRRLMELGLVSHRRPLDAAPRSRKSRYRLTDPHEALWWAWIHPLGARIRTDAHPEALWARTVGPRIQGHQVATLSSAVEAFLRNSASDRFGAPPREVGPLWGDGYDFPVAATLRNGAVCYAHIHAGTSAAGLAELARLEDQMREVRYGFGRQARLRLLVSLTGFQDGLRREAARSPLIQLIGAAELAGS
;
A
#
# COMPACT_ATOMS: atom_id res chain seq x y z
N MET A 1 -14.18 -9.70 -12.02
CA MET A 1 -13.73 -9.29 -10.67
C MET A 1 -12.26 -8.91 -10.64
N LEU A 2 -11.34 -9.80 -11.04
CA LEU A 2 -9.87 -9.55 -11.01
C LEU A 2 -9.45 -8.25 -11.70
N ARG A 3 -9.97 -7.98 -12.92
CA ARG A 3 -9.75 -6.71 -13.63
C ARG A 3 -10.20 -5.47 -12.85
N ALA A 4 -11.27 -5.56 -12.06
CA ALA A 4 -11.75 -4.44 -11.25
C ALA A 4 -10.82 -4.17 -10.07
N LEU A 5 -10.39 -5.22 -9.36
CA LEU A 5 -9.40 -5.14 -8.28
C LEU A 5 -8.08 -4.57 -8.78
N ALA A 6 -7.57 -5.08 -9.90
CA ALA A 6 -6.34 -4.62 -10.54
C ALA A 6 -6.38 -3.13 -10.94
N ARG A 7 -7.58 -2.61 -11.22
CA ARG A 7 -7.81 -1.19 -11.56
C ARG A 7 -8.12 -0.31 -10.35
N GLY A 8 -8.02 -0.84 -9.13
CA GLY A 8 -8.15 -0.08 -7.89
C GLY A 8 -9.51 -0.13 -7.21
N ALA A 9 -10.45 -0.98 -7.63
CA ALA A 9 -11.64 -1.24 -6.82
C ALA A 9 -11.22 -1.99 -5.56
N GLN A 10 -11.50 -1.43 -4.39
CA GLN A 10 -11.06 -1.96 -3.09
C GLN A 10 -12.21 -2.30 -2.16
N SER A 11 -13.43 -1.80 -2.37
CA SER A 11 -14.60 -2.13 -1.54
C SER A 11 -15.59 -3.04 -2.26
N ARG A 12 -16.46 -3.76 -1.51
CA ARG A 12 -17.55 -4.55 -2.11
C ARG A 12 -18.45 -3.70 -3.02
N ARG A 13 -18.71 -2.45 -2.64
CA ARG A 13 -19.53 -1.52 -3.42
C ARG A 13 -18.88 -1.17 -4.76
N GLU A 14 -17.59 -0.85 -4.74
CA GLU A 14 -16.83 -0.56 -5.97
C GLU A 14 -16.72 -1.79 -6.87
N LEU A 15 -16.50 -2.96 -6.28
CA LEU A 15 -16.42 -4.22 -6.99
C LEU A 15 -17.76 -4.56 -7.67
N SER A 16 -18.88 -4.44 -6.96
CA SER A 16 -20.22 -4.60 -7.57
C SER A 16 -20.38 -3.62 -8.72
N LYS A 17 -20.16 -2.32 -8.49
CA LYS A 17 -20.31 -1.28 -9.53
C LYS A 17 -19.40 -1.52 -10.76
N ALA A 18 -18.22 -2.09 -10.58
CA ALA A 18 -17.29 -2.37 -11.66
C ALA A 18 -17.65 -3.66 -12.42
N VAL A 19 -18.18 -4.67 -11.72
CA VAL A 19 -18.64 -5.93 -12.33
C VAL A 19 -19.99 -5.76 -13.00
N ASP A 20 -20.91 -5.00 -12.43
CA ASP A 20 -22.23 -4.68 -13.00
C ASP A 20 -22.09 -3.95 -14.35
N ARG A 21 -21.05 -3.14 -14.51
CA ARG A 21 -20.72 -2.50 -15.81
C ARG A 21 -20.15 -3.47 -16.85
N ALA A 22 -19.76 -4.68 -16.44
CA ALA A 22 -19.07 -5.65 -17.27
C ALA A 22 -19.81 -6.99 -17.40
N SER A 23 -20.91 -7.20 -16.70
CA SER A 23 -21.66 -8.46 -16.64
C SER A 23 -23.16 -8.21 -16.41
N THR A 24 -24.01 -9.04 -17.01
CA THR A 24 -25.48 -8.95 -16.94
C THR A 24 -26.07 -9.56 -15.66
N SER A 25 -25.28 -10.24 -14.81
CA SER A 25 -25.78 -10.93 -13.61
C SER A 25 -25.18 -10.38 -12.30
N ARG A 26 -26.03 -9.68 -11.54
CA ARG A 26 -25.71 -9.01 -10.26
C ARG A 26 -25.52 -10.01 -9.09
N SER A 27 -26.12 -11.19 -9.16
CA SER A 27 -26.20 -12.17 -8.06
C SER A 27 -24.95 -13.03 -7.85
N ALA A 28 -24.05 -13.13 -8.83
CA ALA A 28 -22.89 -14.03 -8.77
C ALA A 28 -21.61 -13.41 -8.16
N SER A 29 -21.60 -12.11 -7.85
CA SER A 29 -20.39 -11.37 -7.46
C SER A 29 -19.84 -11.77 -6.08
N GLY A 30 -20.72 -12.07 -5.11
CA GLY A 30 -20.35 -12.46 -3.75
C GLY A 30 -19.71 -13.85 -3.64
N PRO A 31 -20.36 -14.91 -4.14
CA PRO A 31 -19.78 -16.26 -4.15
C PRO A 31 -18.46 -16.33 -4.92
N TYR A 32 -18.36 -15.63 -6.05
CA TYR A 32 -17.13 -15.59 -6.83
C TYR A 32 -15.99 -14.90 -6.08
N LEU A 33 -16.23 -13.76 -5.43
CA LEU A 33 -15.22 -13.09 -4.60
C LEU A 33 -14.75 -14.00 -3.45
N ARG A 34 -15.67 -14.72 -2.80
CA ARG A 34 -15.31 -15.70 -1.75
C ARG A 34 -14.39 -16.78 -2.30
N ARG A 35 -14.71 -17.34 -3.46
CA ARG A 35 -13.87 -18.37 -4.09
C ARG A 35 -12.46 -17.85 -4.41
N LEU A 36 -12.35 -16.61 -4.89
CA LEU A 36 -11.03 -16.00 -5.15
C LEU A 36 -10.22 -15.77 -3.86
N MET A 37 -10.88 -15.54 -2.72
CA MET A 37 -10.23 -15.48 -1.42
C MET A 37 -9.77 -16.86 -0.95
N GLU A 38 -10.61 -17.89 -1.10
CA GLU A 38 -10.27 -19.28 -0.78
C GLU A 38 -9.06 -19.79 -1.58
N LEU A 39 -8.95 -19.38 -2.85
CA LEU A 39 -7.82 -19.70 -3.72
C LEU A 39 -6.57 -18.85 -3.43
N GLY A 40 -6.63 -17.92 -2.48
CA GLY A 40 -5.51 -17.03 -2.14
C GLY A 40 -5.22 -15.93 -3.17
N LEU A 41 -6.01 -15.82 -4.24
CA LEU A 41 -5.84 -14.80 -5.30
C LEU A 41 -6.24 -13.40 -4.84
N VAL A 42 -7.16 -13.32 -3.87
CA VAL A 42 -7.63 -12.07 -3.29
C VAL A 42 -7.45 -12.09 -1.78
N SER A 43 -6.73 -11.09 -1.27
CA SER A 43 -6.63 -10.81 0.15
C SER A 43 -7.78 -9.90 0.61
N HIS A 44 -8.27 -10.18 1.82
CA HIS A 44 -9.19 -9.33 2.55
C HIS A 44 -8.43 -8.66 3.70
N ARG A 45 -8.38 -7.34 3.69
CA ARG A 45 -7.61 -6.54 4.65
C ARG A 45 -8.58 -5.69 5.47
N ARG A 46 -8.30 -5.55 6.77
CA ARG A 46 -8.99 -4.65 7.69
C ARG A 46 -7.98 -3.66 8.26
N PRO A 47 -8.37 -2.41 8.52
CA PRO A 47 -7.45 -1.47 9.13
C PRO A 47 -7.24 -1.86 10.60
N LEU A 48 -6.07 -1.54 11.15
CA LEU A 48 -5.72 -1.89 12.54
C LEU A 48 -6.67 -1.29 13.58
N ASP A 49 -7.32 -0.17 13.25
CA ASP A 49 -8.28 0.52 14.12
C ASP A 49 -9.73 0.03 13.96
N ALA A 50 -9.99 -0.98 13.12
CA ALA A 50 -11.34 -1.48 12.92
C ALA A 50 -11.87 -2.22 14.14
N ALA A 51 -13.00 -1.74 14.67
CA ALA A 51 -13.78 -2.48 15.67
C ALA A 51 -14.11 -3.90 15.18
N PRO A 52 -14.23 -4.91 16.06
CA PRO A 52 -14.42 -6.31 15.66
C PRO A 52 -15.54 -6.55 14.65
N ARG A 53 -16.67 -5.83 14.78
CA ARG A 53 -17.86 -5.94 13.91
C ARG A 53 -17.87 -4.96 12.73
N SER A 54 -16.84 -4.14 12.56
CA SER A 54 -16.76 -3.14 11.49
C SER A 54 -16.69 -3.79 10.11
N ARG A 55 -17.49 -3.28 9.17
CA ARG A 55 -17.48 -3.66 7.75
C ARG A 55 -16.37 -2.97 6.96
N LYS A 56 -15.60 -2.06 7.59
CA LYS A 56 -14.48 -1.35 7.00
C LYS A 56 -13.41 -2.36 6.58
N SER A 57 -13.33 -2.60 5.29
CA SER A 57 -12.40 -3.57 4.70
C SER A 57 -12.06 -3.21 3.26
N ARG A 58 -10.87 -3.63 2.85
CA ARG A 58 -10.38 -3.50 1.47
C ARG A 58 -10.03 -4.88 0.92
N TYR A 59 -10.32 -5.08 -0.35
CA TYR A 59 -9.95 -6.28 -1.12
C TYR A 59 -8.81 -5.94 -2.06
N ARG A 60 -7.91 -6.89 -2.25
CA ARG A 60 -6.77 -6.68 -3.12
C ARG A 60 -6.27 -7.99 -3.70
N LEU A 61 -5.76 -7.96 -4.92
CA LEU A 61 -5.02 -9.10 -5.48
C LEU A 61 -3.77 -9.38 -4.65
N THR A 62 -3.55 -10.66 -4.35
CA THR A 62 -2.43 -11.10 -3.52
C THR A 62 -1.12 -11.05 -4.29
N ASP A 63 -1.14 -11.40 -5.57
CA ASP A 63 0.03 -11.37 -6.45
C ASP A 63 0.13 -10.01 -7.20
N PRO A 64 1.22 -9.25 -7.00
CA PRO A 64 1.53 -8.06 -7.78
C PRO A 64 1.61 -8.30 -9.29
N HIS A 65 2.17 -9.44 -9.73
CA HIS A 65 2.28 -9.77 -11.15
C HIS A 65 0.90 -9.99 -11.78
N GLU A 66 -0.01 -10.71 -11.10
CA GLU A 66 -1.40 -10.82 -11.56
C GLU A 66 -2.08 -9.44 -11.61
N ALA A 67 -1.85 -8.59 -10.61
CA ALA A 67 -2.40 -7.24 -10.60
C ALA A 67 -1.91 -6.41 -11.80
N LEU A 68 -0.62 -6.48 -12.11
CA LEU A 68 -0.01 -5.84 -13.29
C LEU A 68 -0.67 -6.35 -14.58
N TRP A 69 -0.76 -7.67 -14.72
CA TRP A 69 -1.31 -8.34 -15.90
C TRP A 69 -2.74 -7.90 -16.17
N TRP A 70 -3.62 -7.99 -15.16
CA TRP A 70 -5.03 -7.63 -15.28
C TRP A 70 -5.26 -6.12 -15.42
N ALA A 71 -4.38 -5.29 -14.84
CA ALA A 71 -4.50 -3.83 -14.93
C ALA A 71 -4.15 -3.31 -16.32
N TRP A 72 -3.07 -3.83 -16.92
CA TRP A 72 -2.43 -3.22 -18.08
C TRP A 72 -2.12 -4.20 -19.21
N ILE A 73 -1.48 -5.34 -18.96
CA ILE A 73 -1.03 -6.23 -20.05
C ILE A 73 -2.22 -6.82 -20.81
N HIS A 74 -3.15 -7.45 -20.11
CA HIS A 74 -4.35 -8.02 -20.72
C HIS A 74 -5.17 -6.99 -21.54
N PRO A 75 -5.53 -5.79 -21.02
CA PRO A 75 -6.30 -4.83 -21.80
C PRO A 75 -5.52 -4.11 -22.90
N LEU A 76 -4.19 -4.03 -22.82
CA LEU A 76 -3.37 -3.30 -23.79
C LEU A 76 -2.67 -4.21 -24.82
N GLY A 77 -2.61 -5.52 -24.61
CA GLY A 77 -1.80 -6.44 -25.41
C GLY A 77 -2.05 -6.38 -26.93
N ALA A 78 -3.31 -6.26 -27.36
CA ALA A 78 -3.63 -6.07 -28.78
C ALA A 78 -3.26 -4.68 -29.30
N ARG A 79 -3.47 -3.64 -28.48
CA ARG A 79 -3.22 -2.24 -28.82
C ARG A 79 -1.74 -1.90 -28.90
N ILE A 80 -0.91 -2.44 -28.01
CA ILE A 80 0.54 -2.22 -28.02
C ILE A 80 1.16 -2.64 -29.35
N ARG A 81 0.62 -3.69 -29.99
CA ARG A 81 1.12 -4.20 -31.28
C ARG A 81 0.67 -3.40 -32.50
N THR A 82 -0.34 -2.54 -32.36
CA THR A 82 -0.96 -1.79 -33.47
C THR A 82 -0.85 -0.28 -33.33
N ASP A 83 -0.59 0.25 -32.13
CA ASP A 83 -0.51 1.68 -31.86
C ASP A 83 0.88 2.22 -32.25
N ALA A 84 0.92 3.24 -33.10
CA ALA A 84 2.16 3.84 -33.58
C ALA A 84 2.88 4.68 -32.50
N HIS A 85 2.21 5.01 -31.39
CA HIS A 85 2.72 5.90 -30.34
C HIS A 85 2.63 5.25 -28.94
N PRO A 86 3.50 4.27 -28.64
CA PRO A 86 3.46 3.52 -27.38
C PRO A 86 3.69 4.40 -26.13
N GLU A 87 4.48 5.47 -26.22
CA GLU A 87 4.71 6.39 -25.11
C GLU A 87 3.45 7.17 -24.72
N ALA A 88 2.70 7.66 -25.70
CA ALA A 88 1.44 8.36 -25.46
C ALA A 88 0.37 7.43 -24.86
N LEU A 89 0.38 6.15 -25.26
CA LEU A 89 -0.46 5.13 -24.66
C LEU A 89 -0.07 4.89 -23.19
N TRP A 90 1.22 4.75 -22.89
CA TRP A 90 1.73 4.57 -21.54
C TRP A 90 1.35 5.75 -20.62
N ALA A 91 1.63 6.99 -21.07
CA ALA A 91 1.41 8.21 -20.30
C ALA A 91 -0.08 8.40 -19.93
N ARG A 92 -1.00 7.96 -20.80
CA ARG A 92 -2.44 8.06 -20.57
C ARG A 92 -3.01 6.91 -19.75
N THR A 93 -2.40 5.72 -19.78
CA THR A 93 -3.03 4.50 -19.25
C THR A 93 -2.31 3.88 -18.05
N VAL A 94 -0.97 3.84 -18.09
CA VAL A 94 -0.13 3.22 -17.06
C VAL A 94 0.38 4.27 -16.09
N GLY A 95 0.98 5.35 -16.60
CA GLY A 95 1.60 6.42 -15.82
C GLY A 95 0.74 6.92 -14.64
N PRO A 96 -0.55 7.23 -14.82
CA PRO A 96 -1.38 7.77 -13.74
C PRO A 96 -1.66 6.79 -12.59
N ARG A 97 -1.41 5.48 -12.78
CA ARG A 97 -1.76 4.43 -11.80
C ARG A 97 -0.56 3.62 -11.33
N ILE A 98 0.60 3.78 -11.95
CA ILE A 98 1.79 2.97 -11.63
C ILE A 98 2.27 3.21 -10.19
N GLN A 99 2.16 4.44 -9.70
CA GLN A 99 2.57 4.78 -8.34
C GLN A 99 1.72 4.03 -7.30
N GLY A 100 0.40 4.02 -7.48
CA GLY A 100 -0.51 3.26 -6.61
C GLY A 100 -0.19 1.77 -6.61
N HIS A 101 0.14 1.19 -7.76
CA HIS A 101 0.58 -0.20 -7.86
C HIS A 101 1.93 -0.47 -7.16
N GLN A 102 2.88 0.45 -7.25
CA GLN A 102 4.18 0.35 -6.57
C GLN A 102 4.02 0.42 -5.04
N VAL A 103 3.29 1.43 -4.52
CA VAL A 103 2.96 1.52 -3.09
C VAL A 103 2.36 0.22 -2.60
N ALA A 104 1.36 -0.26 -3.34
CA ALA A 104 0.67 -1.50 -3.04
C ALA A 104 1.70 -2.66 -2.97
N THR A 105 2.53 -2.85 -3.99
CA THR A 105 3.50 -3.96 -4.06
C THR A 105 4.51 -3.90 -2.92
N LEU A 106 5.08 -2.72 -2.66
CA LEU A 106 6.05 -2.51 -1.59
C LEU A 106 5.46 -2.65 -0.20
N SER A 107 4.14 -2.48 -0.03
CA SER A 107 3.48 -2.64 1.27
C SER A 107 3.78 -4.03 1.87
N SER A 108 3.73 -5.08 1.05
CA SER A 108 4.02 -6.45 1.50
C SER A 108 5.48 -6.62 1.95
N ALA A 109 6.42 -6.00 1.24
CA ALA A 109 7.84 -6.03 1.61
C ALA A 109 8.09 -5.26 2.91
N VAL A 110 7.45 -4.11 3.09
CA VAL A 110 7.52 -3.31 4.33
C VAL A 110 6.92 -4.07 5.51
N GLU A 111 5.80 -4.77 5.31
CA GLU A 111 5.21 -5.62 6.35
C GLU A 111 6.16 -6.77 6.73
N ALA A 112 6.81 -7.40 5.77
CA ALA A 112 7.80 -8.44 6.01
C ALA A 112 9.03 -7.89 6.77
N PHE A 113 9.56 -6.74 6.34
CA PHE A 113 10.64 -6.03 7.02
C PHE A 113 10.27 -5.74 8.49
N LEU A 114 9.08 -5.21 8.75
CA LEU A 114 8.63 -4.95 10.12
C LEU A 114 8.49 -6.23 10.95
N ARG A 115 8.12 -7.36 10.35
CA ARG A 115 8.03 -8.64 11.08
C ARG A 115 9.40 -9.24 11.39
N ASN A 116 10.36 -9.08 10.49
CA ASN A 116 11.63 -9.78 10.54
C ASN A 116 12.74 -8.95 11.22
N SER A 117 12.70 -7.62 11.07
CA SER A 117 13.83 -6.75 11.42
C SER A 117 13.48 -5.65 12.44
N ALA A 118 12.21 -5.53 12.85
CA ALA A 118 11.81 -4.49 13.81
C ALA A 118 12.43 -4.64 15.20
N SER A 119 12.71 -5.87 15.65
CA SER A 119 13.39 -6.11 16.93
C SER A 119 14.74 -5.40 16.97
N ASP A 120 15.55 -5.61 15.93
CA ASP A 120 16.88 -5.03 15.84
C ASP A 120 16.81 -3.54 15.53
N ARG A 121 15.87 -3.14 14.68
CA ARG A 121 15.79 -1.74 14.22
C ARG A 121 15.14 -0.79 15.23
N PHE A 122 14.14 -1.25 15.97
CA PHE A 122 13.31 -0.42 16.85
C PHE A 122 13.29 -0.92 18.31
N GLY A 123 14.12 -1.91 18.64
CA GLY A 123 14.28 -2.45 20.00
C GLY A 123 13.13 -3.34 20.49
N ALA A 124 12.15 -3.64 19.64
CA ALA A 124 11.06 -4.55 19.97
C ALA A 124 10.38 -5.11 18.71
N PRO A 125 9.95 -6.39 18.71
CA PRO A 125 9.18 -6.95 17.62
C PRO A 125 7.79 -6.31 17.55
N PRO A 126 7.11 -6.40 16.40
CA PRO A 126 5.74 -5.93 16.29
C PRO A 126 4.80 -6.82 17.11
N ARG A 127 3.86 -6.20 17.80
CA ARG A 127 2.67 -6.86 18.34
C ARG A 127 1.66 -7.11 17.22
N GLU A 128 1.48 -6.10 16.36
CA GLU A 128 0.61 -6.17 15.19
C GLU A 128 1.18 -5.33 14.06
N VAL A 129 0.96 -5.78 12.82
CA VAL A 129 1.35 -5.10 11.59
C VAL A 129 0.19 -5.21 10.62
N GLY A 130 -0.18 -4.09 10.00
CA GLY A 130 -1.26 -4.06 9.03
C GLY A 130 -1.53 -2.65 8.51
N PRO A 131 -2.45 -2.52 7.56
CA PRO A 131 -2.82 -1.23 6.99
C PRO A 131 -3.67 -0.42 7.96
N LEU A 132 -3.78 0.89 7.70
CA LEU A 132 -4.59 1.79 8.51
C LEU A 132 -5.11 2.92 7.63
N TRP A 133 -6.43 3.03 7.46
CA TRP A 133 -7.02 4.06 6.60
C TRP A 133 -8.26 4.63 7.27
N GLY A 134 -8.63 5.87 6.95
CA GLY A 134 -9.82 6.54 7.46
C GLY A 134 -9.99 7.89 6.79
N ASP A 135 -10.80 8.75 7.41
CA ASP A 135 -10.95 10.11 6.92
C ASP A 135 -9.68 10.90 7.26
N GLY A 136 -8.98 11.40 6.24
CA GLY A 136 -7.75 12.18 6.40
C GLY A 136 -6.43 11.39 6.48
N TYR A 137 -6.47 10.05 6.45
CA TYR A 137 -5.24 9.23 6.46
C TYR A 137 -5.40 7.91 5.70
N ASP A 138 -4.31 7.47 5.06
CA ASP A 138 -4.24 6.18 4.38
C ASP A 138 -2.81 5.64 4.42
N PHE A 139 -2.49 4.92 5.49
CA PHE A 139 -1.23 4.23 5.68
C PHE A 139 -1.30 2.82 5.10
N PRO A 140 -0.53 2.53 4.04
CA PRO A 140 -0.47 1.17 3.48
C PRO A 140 0.03 0.16 4.53
N VAL A 141 0.92 0.61 5.42
CA VAL A 141 1.46 -0.19 6.51
C VAL A 141 1.61 0.67 7.77
N ALA A 142 1.16 0.13 8.89
CA ALA A 142 1.41 0.61 10.22
C ALA A 142 1.73 -0.59 11.14
N ALA A 143 2.37 -0.33 12.27
CA ALA A 143 2.66 -1.37 13.25
C ALA A 143 2.64 -0.81 14.66
N THR A 144 2.14 -1.60 15.61
CA THR A 144 2.35 -1.35 17.04
C THR A 144 3.39 -2.33 17.55
N LEU A 145 4.48 -1.81 18.11
CA LEU A 145 5.57 -2.60 18.69
C LEU A 145 5.24 -3.04 20.11
N ARG A 146 5.92 -4.09 20.61
CA ARG A 146 5.71 -4.59 21.98
C ARG A 146 6.12 -3.60 23.07
N ASN A 147 7.06 -2.70 22.78
CA ASN A 147 7.44 -1.58 23.66
C ASN A 147 6.40 -0.43 23.64
N GLY A 148 5.32 -0.57 22.86
CA GLY A 148 4.25 0.42 22.77
C GLY A 148 4.46 1.51 21.72
N ALA A 149 5.63 1.60 21.06
CA ALA A 149 5.82 2.51 19.95
C ALA A 149 4.93 2.14 18.74
N VAL A 150 4.54 3.14 17.94
CA VAL A 150 3.73 2.93 16.74
C VAL A 150 4.44 3.48 15.53
N CYS A 151 4.60 2.65 14.51
CA CYS A 151 5.17 3.02 13.21
C CYS A 151 4.06 3.32 12.20
N TYR A 152 4.21 4.42 11.47
CA TYR A 152 3.37 4.75 10.31
C TYR A 152 4.27 4.83 9.08
N ALA A 153 3.99 3.98 8.09
CA ALA A 153 4.80 3.91 6.89
C ALA A 153 4.24 4.80 5.77
N HIS A 154 5.13 5.59 5.19
CA HIS A 154 4.90 6.29 3.94
C HIS A 154 5.83 5.73 2.87
N ILE A 155 5.24 5.24 1.78
CA ILE A 155 5.98 4.60 0.68
C ILE A 155 6.06 5.59 -0.48
N HIS A 156 7.27 6.05 -0.78
CA HIS A 156 7.53 6.86 -1.97
C HIS A 156 7.58 5.96 -3.20
N ALA A 157 6.66 6.20 -4.13
CA ALA A 157 6.53 5.50 -5.40
C ALA A 157 6.83 6.42 -6.59
N GLY A 158 8.00 7.06 -6.55
CA GLY A 158 8.48 7.96 -7.61
C GLY A 158 9.73 7.42 -8.28
N THR A 159 10.18 8.14 -9.31
CA THR A 159 11.43 7.87 -10.04
C THR A 159 12.61 8.69 -9.49
N SER A 160 12.35 9.69 -8.65
CA SER A 160 13.34 10.52 -7.97
C SER A 160 13.51 10.12 -6.52
N ALA A 161 14.57 10.56 -5.85
CA ALA A 161 14.73 10.35 -4.41
C ALA A 161 13.62 11.04 -3.59
N ALA A 162 13.17 10.39 -2.52
CA ALA A 162 12.17 10.91 -1.59
C ALA A 162 12.69 12.13 -0.83
N GLY A 163 11.87 13.16 -0.70
CA GLY A 163 12.23 14.44 -0.08
C GLY A 163 11.38 14.81 1.13
N LEU A 164 11.60 16.02 1.67
CA LEU A 164 10.88 16.55 2.83
C LEU A 164 9.36 16.63 2.63
N ALA A 165 8.89 16.79 1.39
CA ALA A 165 7.47 16.75 1.08
C ALA A 165 6.80 15.42 1.46
N GLU A 166 7.52 14.30 1.39
CA GLU A 166 7.00 12.99 1.82
C GLU A 166 6.85 12.90 3.33
N LEU A 167 7.81 13.47 4.07
CA LEU A 167 7.74 13.57 5.51
C LEU A 167 6.56 14.45 5.95
N ALA A 168 6.39 15.63 5.34
CA ALA A 168 5.27 16.51 5.62
C ALA A 168 3.92 15.83 5.37
N ARG A 169 3.77 15.13 4.24
CA ARG A 169 2.55 14.33 3.94
C ARG A 169 2.26 13.28 4.99
N LEU A 170 3.27 12.54 5.43
CA LEU A 170 3.13 11.55 6.50
C LEU A 170 2.67 12.21 7.81
N GLU A 171 3.28 13.33 8.18
CA GLU A 171 2.94 14.06 9.39
C GLU A 171 1.53 14.63 9.38
N ASP A 172 1.07 15.15 8.24
CA ASP A 172 -0.30 15.62 8.06
C ASP A 172 -1.31 14.50 8.33
N GLN A 173 -1.11 13.32 7.72
CA GLN A 173 -1.96 12.15 7.99
C GLN A 173 -1.87 11.69 9.46
N MET A 174 -0.68 11.78 10.07
CA MET A 174 -0.49 11.42 11.47
C MET A 174 -1.23 12.35 12.45
N ARG A 175 -1.62 13.56 12.05
CA ARG A 175 -2.45 14.44 12.90
C ARG A 175 -3.90 13.97 12.95
N GLU A 176 -4.40 13.39 11.87
CA GLU A 176 -5.78 12.88 11.75
C GLU A 176 -5.98 11.52 12.43
N VAL A 177 -4.92 10.70 12.48
CA VAL A 177 -5.02 9.34 13.00
C VAL A 177 -5.03 9.29 14.53
N ARG A 178 -6.08 8.66 15.09
CA ARG A 178 -6.23 8.43 16.55
C ARG A 178 -5.62 7.11 17.02
N TYR A 179 -5.47 6.15 16.10
CA TYR A 179 -4.79 4.89 16.41
C TYR A 179 -3.34 5.17 16.82
N GLY A 180 -2.92 4.67 17.99
CA GLY A 180 -1.59 4.93 18.55
C GLY A 180 -1.45 6.24 19.33
N PHE A 181 -2.54 7.01 19.53
CA PHE A 181 -2.51 8.21 20.38
C PHE A 181 -2.27 7.84 21.86
N GLY A 182 -1.47 8.65 22.57
CA GLY A 182 -1.08 8.37 23.97
C GLY A 182 -0.03 7.27 24.15
N ARG A 183 0.60 6.79 23.07
CA ARG A 183 1.73 5.85 23.12
C ARG A 183 3.07 6.58 23.22
N GLN A 184 4.06 5.93 23.82
CA GLN A 184 5.37 6.53 24.16
C GLN A 184 6.15 7.08 22.96
N ALA A 185 6.01 6.52 21.76
CA ALA A 185 6.66 7.04 20.55
C ALA A 185 5.83 6.79 19.28
N ARG A 186 5.78 7.79 18.38
CA ARG A 186 5.12 7.73 17.07
C ARG A 186 6.17 7.89 15.97
N LEU A 187 6.62 6.75 15.44
CA LEU A 187 7.68 6.63 14.47
C LEU A 187 7.16 6.91 13.05
N ARG A 188 7.96 7.66 12.29
CA ARG A 188 7.75 7.96 10.87
C ARG A 188 8.65 7.06 10.07
N LEU A 189 8.06 6.13 9.32
CA LEU A 189 8.80 5.19 8.49
C LEU A 189 8.70 5.63 7.03
N LEU A 190 9.76 6.24 6.50
CA LEU A 190 9.84 6.67 5.10
C LEU A 190 10.52 5.57 4.31
N VAL A 191 9.84 5.06 3.30
CA VAL A 191 10.32 3.94 2.47
C VAL A 191 10.51 4.43 1.04
N SER A 192 11.68 4.16 0.45
CA SER A 192 11.99 4.57 -0.92
C SER A 192 13.01 3.64 -1.57
N LEU A 193 12.70 3.13 -2.77
CA LEU A 193 13.68 2.38 -3.57
C LEU A 193 14.65 3.29 -4.33
N THR A 194 14.27 4.54 -4.57
CA THR A 194 15.06 5.55 -5.30
C THR A 194 15.97 6.37 -4.38
N GLY A 195 16.02 6.02 -3.09
CA GLY A 195 16.79 6.71 -2.07
C GLY A 195 16.11 7.97 -1.52
N PHE A 196 16.90 8.77 -0.81
CA PHE A 196 16.45 9.93 -0.04
C PHE A 196 17.33 11.16 -0.31
N GLN A 197 16.69 12.32 -0.45
CA GLN A 197 17.36 13.61 -0.60
C GLN A 197 18.05 14.05 0.70
N ASP A 198 19.11 14.85 0.60
CA ASP A 198 19.93 15.28 1.74
C ASP A 198 19.16 16.07 2.80
N GLY A 199 18.16 16.85 2.39
CA GLY A 199 17.27 17.54 3.33
C GLY A 199 16.56 16.56 4.26
N LEU A 200 16.00 15.48 3.71
CA LEU A 200 15.31 14.45 4.48
C LEU A 200 16.28 13.61 5.32
N ARG A 201 17.47 13.29 4.80
CA ARG A 201 18.52 12.59 5.56
C ARG A 201 18.96 13.38 6.79
N ARG A 202 19.17 14.69 6.64
CA ARG A 202 19.53 15.58 7.75
C ARG A 202 18.43 15.65 8.80
N GLU A 203 17.17 15.71 8.38
CA GLU A 203 16.05 15.71 9.31
C GLU A 203 15.92 14.38 10.06
N ALA A 204 16.10 13.26 9.36
CA ALA A 204 16.13 11.94 9.97
C ALA A 204 17.27 11.77 10.98
N ALA A 205 18.46 12.31 10.69
CA ALA A 205 19.60 12.25 11.60
C ALA A 205 19.38 13.04 12.91
N ARG A 206 18.48 14.04 12.90
CA ARG A 206 18.16 14.86 14.07
C ARG A 206 17.09 14.26 14.98
N SER A 207 16.35 13.26 14.48
CA SER A 207 15.22 12.71 15.20
C SER A 207 15.22 11.18 15.14
N PRO A 208 15.38 10.48 16.28
CA PRO A 208 15.31 9.02 16.30
C PRO A 208 13.91 8.50 15.92
N LEU A 209 12.90 9.39 15.89
CA LEU A 209 11.54 9.07 15.50
C LEU A 209 11.35 9.00 13.98
N ILE A 210 12.33 9.41 13.18
CA ILE A 210 12.28 9.35 11.72
C ILE A 210 13.22 8.27 11.23
N GLN A 211 12.68 7.33 10.46
CA GLN A 211 13.38 6.13 10.05
C GLN A 211 13.28 6.01 8.53
N LEU A 212 14.44 5.99 7.88
CA LEU A 212 14.56 5.87 6.42
C LEU A 212 14.89 4.43 6.08
N ILE A 213 14.07 3.79 5.24
CA ILE A 213 14.25 2.41 4.79
C ILE A 213 14.44 2.42 3.27
N GLY A 214 15.66 2.07 2.84
CA GLY A 214 16.02 1.96 1.43
C GLY A 214 15.75 0.56 0.85
N ALA A 215 16.24 0.36 -0.38
CA ALA A 215 16.11 -0.91 -1.08
C ALA A 215 16.90 -2.04 -0.41
N ALA A 216 18.09 -1.76 0.12
CA ALA A 216 18.95 -2.76 0.77
C ALA A 216 18.28 -3.33 2.04
N GLU A 217 17.74 -2.44 2.87
CA GLU A 217 17.06 -2.84 4.11
C GLU A 217 15.78 -3.64 3.83
N LEU A 218 15.04 -3.33 2.75
CA LEU A 218 13.87 -4.12 2.34
C LEU A 218 14.24 -5.49 1.77
N ALA A 219 15.41 -5.61 1.15
CA ALA A 219 15.88 -6.87 0.57
C ALA A 219 16.47 -7.84 1.62
N GLY A 220 16.70 -7.37 2.86
CA GLY A 220 17.28 -8.18 3.93
C GLY A 220 18.80 -8.39 3.79
N SER A 221 19.48 -7.47 3.10
CA SER A 221 20.94 -7.45 2.90
C SER A 221 21.63 -6.44 3.80
#